data_AF-A0A2E0M3P2-F1
#
_entry.id   AF-A0A2E0M3P2-F1
#
_cell.length_a   1.000
_cell.length_b   1.000
_cell.length_c   1.000
_cell.angle_alpha   90.00
_cell.angle_beta   90.00
_cell.angle_gamma   90.00
#
_symmetry.space_group_name_H-M   'P 1'
#
loop_
_entity.id
_entity.type
_entity.pdbx_description
1 polymer ?
#
loop_
_entity_poly.entity_id
_entity_poly.type
_entity_poly.pdbx_seq_one_letter_code
_entity_poly.pdbx_strand_id
1 'polypeptide(L)' 'MLIKNRQKDAIPSELNLNDFAHAMKQMDLSTVSPEKKKKAIFDHFMSVMAGSVRDPETKFEILMSQRLRRKNV' A
#
# COMPACT_ATOMS: atom_id res chain seq x y z
N MET A 1 -19.94 -22.78 -7.15
CA MET A 1 -19.23 -21.60 -6.61
C MET A 1 -17.81 -22.00 -6.26
N LEU A 2 -16.79 -21.34 -6.84
CA LEU A 2 -15.40 -21.58 -6.45
C LEU A 2 -15.14 -20.86 -5.12
N ILE A 3 -14.95 -21.62 -4.04
CA ILE A 3 -14.57 -21.06 -2.74
C ILE A 3 -13.12 -20.55 -2.88
N LYS A 4 -12.94 -19.23 -2.88
CA LYS A 4 -11.61 -18.60 -2.90
C LYS A 4 -11.03 -18.58 -1.48
N ASN A 5 -9.87 -19.20 -1.30
CA ASN A 5 -9.15 -19.18 -0.02
C ASN A 5 -8.32 -17.89 0.09
N ARG A 6 -8.94 -16.84 0.64
CA ARG A 6 -8.31 -15.52 0.80
C ARG A 6 -7.03 -15.53 1.64
N GLN A 7 -6.87 -16.50 2.54
CA GLN A 7 -5.65 -16.61 3.35
C GLN A 7 -4.49 -17.21 2.55
N LYS A 8 -4.79 -18.17 1.66
CA LYS A 8 -3.78 -18.74 0.75
C LYS A 8 -3.26 -17.69 -0.24
N ASP A 9 -4.15 -16.80 -0.67
CA ASP A 9 -3.82 -15.72 -1.61
C ASP A 9 -3.27 -14.45 -0.90
N ALA A 10 -3.12 -14.49 0.42
CA ALA A 10 -2.62 -13.35 1.19
C ALA A 10 -1.09 -13.25 1.05
N ILE A 11 -0.60 -12.04 0.80
CA ILE A 11 0.83 -11.77 0.74
C ILE A 11 1.37 -11.76 2.17
N PRO A 12 2.36 -12.60 2.51
CA PRO A 12 2.99 -12.57 3.82
C PRO A 12 3.73 -11.24 4.00
N SER A 13 3.36 -10.54 5.07
CA SER A 13 3.89 -9.23 5.45
C SER A 13 4.33 -9.28 6.90
N GLU A 14 5.44 -8.62 7.22
CA GLU A 14 5.91 -8.46 8.60
C GLU A 14 5.16 -7.34 9.34
N LEU A 15 4.26 -6.64 8.63
CA LEU A 15 3.45 -5.57 9.18
C LEU A 15 2.37 -6.11 10.11
N ASN A 16 2.45 -5.75 11.38
CA ASN A 16 1.31 -5.90 12.28
C ASN A 16 0.36 -4.69 12.14
N LEU A 17 -0.87 -4.85 12.65
CA LEU A 17 -1.91 -3.83 12.52
C LEU A 17 -1.60 -2.53 13.28
N ASN A 18 -0.83 -2.60 14.37
CA ASN A 18 -0.44 -1.43 15.15
C ASN A 18 0.59 -0.58 14.40
N ASP A 19 1.62 -1.22 13.83
CA ASP A 19 2.65 -0.56 13.03
C ASP A 19 2.04 0.07 11.78
N PHE A 20 1.07 -0.63 11.17
CA PHE A 20 0.30 -0.08 10.06
C PHE A 20 -0.48 1.17 10.48
N ALA A 21 -1.21 1.13 11.60
CA ALA A 21 -1.97 2.26 12.10
C ALA A 21 -1.07 3.47 12.42
N HIS A 22 0.09 3.21 13.03
CA HIS A 22 1.10 4.23 13.30
C HIS A 22 1.63 4.85 12.00
N ALA A 23 2.01 4.04 11.01
CA ALA A 23 2.50 4.52 9.72
C ALA A 23 1.45 5.36 8.97
N MET A 24 0.18 4.94 9.00
CA MET A 24 -0.91 5.70 8.36
C MET A 24 -1.21 7.03 9.07
N LYS A 25 -1.07 7.08 10.41
CA LYS A 25 -1.29 8.30 11.20
C LYS A 25 -0.23 9.39 10.94
N GLN A 26 0.96 9.00 10.48
CA GLN A 26 2.05 9.94 10.16
C GLN A 26 1.78 10.75 8.88
N MET A 27 0.79 10.37 8.07
CA MET A 27 0.49 11.07 6.84
C MET A 27 -0.28 12.37 7.11
N ASP A 28 0.36 13.51 6.84
CA ASP A 28 -0.32 14.80 6.84
C ASP A 28 -1.07 15.04 5.52
N LEU A 29 -2.37 15.32 5.63
CA LEU A 29 -3.26 15.63 4.51
C LEU A 29 -3.67 17.11 4.46
N SER A 30 -3.16 17.93 5.37
CA SER A 30 -3.53 19.34 5.51
C SER A 30 -3.21 20.15 4.24
N THR A 31 -2.11 19.82 3.58
CA THR A 31 -1.61 20.49 2.37
C THR A 31 -2.11 19.86 1.06
N VAL A 32 -2.87 18.76 1.14
CA VAL A 32 -3.34 18.01 -0.03
C VAL A 32 -4.73 18.50 -0.44
N SER A 33 -4.89 18.92 -1.70
CA SER A 33 -6.20 19.29 -2.27
C SER A 33 -7.23 18.15 -2.10
N PRO A 34 -8.50 18.43 -1.76
CA PRO A 34 -9.53 17.42 -1.49
C PRO A 34 -9.66 16.34 -2.58
N GLU A 35 -9.53 16.73 -3.84
CA GLU A 35 -9.60 15.82 -5.00
C GLU A 35 -8.43 14.83 -5.04
N LYS A 36 -7.28 15.24 -4.50
CA LYS A 36 -6.03 14.46 -4.50
C LYS A 36 -5.83 13.67 -3.20
N LYS A 37 -6.62 13.90 -2.14
CA LYS A 37 -6.49 13.20 -0.85
C LYS A 37 -6.62 11.68 -0.99
N LYS A 38 -7.60 11.20 -1.76
CA LYS A 38 -7.76 9.75 -2.01
C LYS A 38 -6.52 9.14 -2.66
N LYS A 39 -5.92 9.86 -3.62
CA LYS A 39 -4.69 9.43 -4.29
C LYS A 39 -3.51 9.41 -3.31
N ALA A 40 -3.34 10.47 -2.53
CA ALA A 40 -2.26 10.57 -1.54
C ALA A 40 -2.33 9.47 -0.47
N ILE A 41 -3.53 9.19 0.07
CA ILE A 41 -3.77 8.08 1.00
C ILE A 41 -3.32 6.76 0.39
N PHE A 42 -3.73 6.50 -0.86
CA PHE A 42 -3.43 5.24 -1.53
C PHE A 42 -1.93 5.09 -1.84
N ASP A 43 -1.28 6.16 -2.28
CA ASP A 43 0.16 6.15 -2.56
C ASP A 43 0.98 5.91 -1.29
N HIS A 44 0.57 6.50 -0.16
CA HIS A 44 1.17 6.26 1.15
C HIS A 44 0.97 4.82 1.61
N PHE A 45 -0.25 4.31 1.51
CA PHE A 45 -0.58 2.92 1.81
C PHE A 45 0.33 1.94 1.05
N MET A 46 0.47 2.13 -0.27
CA MET A 46 1.33 1.28 -1.09
C MET A 46 2.81 1.37 -0.71
N SER A 47 3.26 2.55 -0.28
CA SER A 47 4.63 2.73 0.21
C SER A 47 4.88 1.96 1.51
N VAL A 48 3.94 2.00 2.46
CA VAL A 48 4.03 1.27 3.72
C VAL A 48 4.03 -0.24 3.47
N MET A 49 3.13 -0.72 2.61
CA MET A 49 3.04 -2.13 2.23
C MET A 49 4.30 -2.62 1.52
N ALA A 50 4.85 -1.87 0.56
CA ALA A 50 6.10 -2.24 -0.11
C ALA A 50 7.29 -2.33 0.86
N GLY A 51 7.27 -1.55 1.94
CA GLY A 51 8.28 -1.60 2.99
C GLY A 51 8.21 -2.87 3.84
N SER A 52 7.02 -3.46 3.98
CA SER A 52 6.76 -4.56 4.93
C SER A 52 6.62 -5.94 4.30
N VAL A 53 6.53 -6.01 2.97
CA VAL A 53 6.46 -7.27 2.22
C VAL A 53 7.86 -7.90 2.20
N ARG A 54 7.91 -9.17 2.61
CA ARG A 54 9.16 -9.95 2.69
C ARG A 54 9.60 -10.49 1.33
N ASP A 55 8.64 -10.79 0.47
CA ASP A 55 8.88 -11.33 -0.86
C ASP A 55 9.38 -10.23 -1.83
N PRO A 56 10.61 -10.35 -2.39
CA PRO A 56 11.18 -9.30 -3.23
C PRO A 56 10.44 -9.12 -4.55
N GLU A 57 9.84 -10.17 -5.10
CA GLU A 57 9.07 -10.12 -6.35
C GLU A 57 7.77 -9.34 -6.15
N THR A 58 7.00 -9.69 -5.12
CA THR A 58 5.77 -8.98 -4.74
C THR A 58 6.06 -7.52 -4.35
N LYS A 59 7.16 -7.27 -3.64
CA LYS A 59 7.62 -5.91 -3.32
C LYS A 59 7.91 -5.12 -4.60
N PHE A 60 8.57 -5.73 -5.57
CA PHE A 60 8.86 -5.11 -6.86
C PHE A 60 7.57 -4.79 -7.63
N GLU A 61 6.60 -5.70 -7.65
CA GLU A 61 5.28 -5.47 -8.28
C GLU A 61 4.53 -4.28 -7.67
N ILE A 62 4.53 -4.17 -6.34
CA ILE A 62 3.88 -3.05 -5.62
C ILE A 62 4.58 -1.73 -5.97
N LEU A 63 5.91 -1.71 -5.95
CA LEU A 63 6.70 -0.53 -6.31
C LEU A 63 6.53 -0.12 -7.77
N MET A 64 6.48 -1.10 -8.69
CA MET A 64 6.23 -0.83 -10.10
C MET A 64 4.81 -0.30 -10.33
N SER A 65 3.80 -0.87 -9.67
CA SER A 65 2.42 -0.38 -9.71
C SER A 65 2.31 1.06 -9.24
N GLN A 66 3.03 1.41 -8.16
CA GLN A 66 3.11 2.78 -7.65
C GLN A 66 3.80 3.72 -8.68
N ARG A 67 4.91 3.29 -9.29
CA ARG A 67 5.65 4.07 -10.29
C ARG A 67 4.84 4.33 -11.56
N LEU A 68 4.15 3.31 -12.07
CA LEU A 68 3.29 3.42 -13.25
C LEU A 68 2.11 4.36 -13.00
N ARG A 69 1.49 4.29 -11.82
CA ARG A 69 0.43 5.24 -11.42
C ARG A 69 0.92 6.68 -11.31
N ARG A 70 2.16 6.90 -10.84
CA ARG A 70 2.75 8.24 -10.76
C ARG A 70 3.11 8.80 -12.15
N LYS A 71 3.45 7.94 -13.11
CA LYS A 71 3.82 8.34 -14.49
C LYS A 71 2.61 8.64 -15.38
N ASN A 72 1.45 8.05 -15.09
CA ASN A 72 0.20 8.24 -15.84
C ASN A 72 -0.65 9.43 -15.34
N VAL A 73 -0.07 10.35 -14.56
CA VAL A 73 -0.69 11.61 -14.11
C VAL A 73 0.23 12.75 -14.46
#